data_AF-A0A8S3YH75-F1
#
_entry.id   AF-A0A8S3YH75-F1
#
_cell.length_a   1.000
_cell.length_b   1.000
_cell.length_c   1.000
_cell.angle_alpha   90.00
_cell.angle_beta   90.00
_cell.angle_gamma   90.00
#
_symmetry.space_group_name_H-M   'P 1'
#
loop_
_entity.id
_entity.type
_entity.pdbx_description
1 polymer ?
#
loop_
_entity_poly.entity_id
_entity_poly.type
_entity_poly.pdbx_seq_one_letter_code
_entity_poly.pdbx_strand_id
1 'polypeptide(L)'
;DTLGLLLDVDRQYLVFYLNGDPLPSYKQLFTHAKSGFFAAASFMSFQQCEFNFGAKPFHFPPPLQFKTFNQFGYLRPEEKIVLPRHKKMALMNQFVVSDDACTLCFDHIADTQLLHCGHRGFCEVCALQLEKCPICRKEILERVRCHGDVSSQMPVQSLIPTAAV
;
A
#
# COMPACT_ATOMS: atom_id res chain seq x y z
N ASP A 1 2.95 -13.24 23.09
CA ASP A 1 1.96 -13.90 22.23
C ASP A 1 2.65 -14.30 20.94
N THR A 2 2.31 -15.46 20.37
CA THR A 2 2.94 -15.96 19.13
C THR A 2 1.91 -16.02 18.01
N LEU A 3 2.10 -15.18 17.00
CA LEU A 3 1.30 -15.20 15.78
C LEU A 3 1.99 -16.05 14.71
N GLY A 4 1.26 -17.02 14.17
CA GLY A 4 1.63 -17.79 12.99
C GLY A 4 0.76 -17.42 11.79
N LEU A 5 1.32 -17.52 10.60
CA LEU A 5 0.57 -17.37 9.34
C LEU A 5 1.00 -18.48 8.40
N LEU A 6 0.02 -19.23 7.89
CA LEU A 6 0.18 -20.19 6.83
C LEU A 6 -0.50 -19.63 5.57
N LEU A 7 0.28 -19.45 4.51
CA LEU A 7 -0.20 -19.03 3.20
C LEU A 7 0.01 -20.18 2.22
N ASP A 8 -1.07 -20.68 1.65
CA ASP A 8 -1.06 -21.69 0.61
C ASP A 8 -1.59 -21.06 -0.68
N VAL A 9 -0.66 -20.69 -1.56
CA VAL A 9 -0.99 -20.02 -2.83
C VAL A 9 -1.60 -20.98 -3.83
N ASP A 10 -1.18 -22.25 -3.81
CA ASP A 10 -1.64 -23.28 -4.76
C ASP A 10 -3.10 -23.67 -4.46
N ARG A 11 -3.42 -23.88 -3.17
CA ARG A 11 -4.79 -24.20 -2.72
C ARG A 11 -5.62 -22.95 -2.40
N GLN A 12 -5.04 -21.76 -2.59
CA GLN A 12 -5.68 -20.46 -2.45
C GLN A 12 -6.38 -20.25 -1.11
N TYR A 13 -5.66 -20.49 0.00
CA TYR A 13 -6.16 -20.16 1.33
C TYR A 13 -5.04 -19.63 2.24
N LEU A 14 -5.48 -18.89 3.25
CA LEU A 14 -4.62 -18.39 4.32
C LEU A 14 -5.23 -18.77 5.67
N VAL A 15 -4.39 -19.17 6.63
CA VAL A 15 -4.79 -19.44 8.01
C VAL A 15 -3.86 -18.69 8.95
N PHE A 16 -4.45 -17.95 9.88
CA PHE A 16 -3.73 -17.38 11.02
C PHE A 16 -3.76 -18.35 12.19
N TYR A 17 -2.69 -18.39 12.97
CA TYR A 17 -2.59 -19.16 14.20
C TYR A 17 -2.25 -18.23 15.34
N LEU A 18 -2.94 -18.35 16.47
CA LEU A 18 -2.63 -17.63 17.70
C LEU A 18 -2.22 -18.63 18.77
N ASN A 19 -0.96 -18.57 19.22
CA ASN A 19 -0.38 -19.55 20.15
C ASN A 19 -0.55 -21.02 19.73
N GLY A 20 -0.59 -21.29 18.43
CA GLY A 20 -0.77 -22.63 17.87
C GLY A 20 -2.21 -23.00 17.55
N ASP A 21 -3.20 -22.23 18.02
CA ASP A 21 -4.61 -22.46 17.71
C ASP A 21 -4.99 -21.83 16.36
N PRO A 22 -5.61 -22.58 15.44
CA PRO A 22 -6.00 -22.07 14.13
C PRO A 22 -7.23 -21.15 14.22
N LEU A 23 -7.15 -20.01 13.53
CA LEU A 23 -8.29 -19.13 13.23
C LEU A 23 -8.98 -19.58 11.93
N PRO A 24 -10.20 -19.09 11.62
CA PRO A 24 -10.89 -19.42 10.38
C PRO A 24 -10.05 -19.15 9.12
N SER A 25 -10.17 -20.02 8.12
CA SER A 25 -9.44 -19.86 6.86
C SER A 25 -10.00 -18.69 6.04
N TYR A 26 -9.11 -17.85 5.51
CA TYR A 26 -9.44 -16.74 4.62
C TYR A 26 -9.14 -17.09 3.17
N LYS A 27 -10.16 -17.01 2.31
CA LYS A 27 -10.04 -17.24 0.85
C LYS A 27 -10.28 -15.98 0.01
N GLN A 28 -10.92 -14.95 0.58
CA GLN A 28 -11.30 -13.73 -0.13
C GLN A 28 -10.11 -12.97 -0.72
N LEU A 29 -8.92 -13.09 -0.12
CA LEU A 29 -7.67 -12.51 -0.60
C LEU A 29 -7.37 -12.92 -2.06
N PHE A 30 -7.71 -14.16 -2.43
CA PHE A 30 -7.37 -14.74 -3.73
C PHE A 30 -8.35 -14.36 -4.85
N THR A 31 -9.42 -13.63 -4.53
CA THR A 31 -10.33 -13.07 -5.54
C THR A 31 -9.64 -12.01 -6.40
N HIS A 32 -8.68 -11.27 -5.81
CA HIS A 32 -8.06 -10.10 -6.44
C HIS A 32 -6.58 -10.30 -6.79
N ALA A 33 -5.89 -11.25 -6.15
CA ALA A 33 -4.47 -11.53 -6.40
C ALA A 33 -4.17 -13.03 -6.35
N LYS A 34 -3.43 -13.53 -7.33
CA LYS A 34 -3.01 -14.95 -7.41
C LYS A 34 -1.53 -15.17 -7.10
N SER A 35 -0.74 -14.10 -7.02
CA SER A 35 0.70 -14.16 -6.76
C SER A 35 1.21 -12.81 -6.22
N GLY A 36 2.48 -12.74 -5.83
CA GLY A 36 3.11 -11.49 -5.38
C GLY A 36 2.79 -11.12 -3.93
N PHE A 37 2.74 -12.11 -3.04
CA PHE A 37 2.53 -11.87 -1.61
C PHE A 37 3.85 -11.58 -0.91
N PHE A 38 3.84 -10.54 -0.06
CA PHE A 38 4.98 -10.14 0.75
C PHE A 38 4.58 -10.13 2.23
N ALA A 39 5.49 -10.55 3.10
CA ALA A 39 5.28 -10.39 4.54
C ALA A 39 5.38 -8.90 4.89
N ALA A 40 4.30 -8.35 5.44
CA ALA A 40 4.21 -6.97 5.86
C ALA A 40 3.63 -6.87 7.27
N ALA A 41 4.10 -5.88 8.03
CA ALA A 41 3.62 -5.58 9.36
C ALA A 41 3.70 -4.08 9.63
N SER A 42 2.80 -3.58 10.46
CA SER A 42 2.72 -2.16 10.84
C SER A 42 2.62 -2.06 12.35
N PHE A 43 3.34 -1.08 12.91
CA PHE A 43 3.42 -0.87 14.35
C PHE A 43 3.03 0.56 14.69
N MET A 44 2.26 0.72 15.76
CA MET A 44 2.12 1.99 16.45
C MET A 44 3.36 2.27 17.30
N SER A 45 3.45 3.50 17.81
CA SER A 45 4.53 3.90 18.71
C SER A 45 4.65 2.95 19.91
N PHE A 46 5.88 2.61 20.28
CA PHE A 46 6.23 1.77 21.44
C PHE A 46 5.80 0.29 21.35
N GLN A 47 5.43 -0.21 20.17
CA GLN A 47 5.23 -1.65 19.94
C GLN A 47 6.53 -2.31 19.45
N GLN A 48 6.77 -3.54 19.90
CA GLN A 48 7.94 -4.34 19.52
C GLN A 48 7.51 -5.77 19.21
N CYS A 49 8.12 -6.37 18.19
CA CYS A 49 7.98 -7.79 17.92
C CYS A 49 9.26 -8.33 17.27
N GLU A 50 9.50 -9.64 17.43
CA GLU A 50 10.52 -10.37 16.67
C GLU A 50 9.83 -11.12 15.52
N PHE A 51 10.34 -10.96 14.30
CA PHE A 51 9.91 -11.77 13.17
C PHE A 51 10.82 -12.97 13.01
N ASN A 52 10.23 -14.16 13.01
CA ASN A 52 10.92 -15.37 12.61
C ASN A 52 10.40 -15.81 11.24
N PHE A 53 11.22 -15.64 10.20
CA PHE A 53 10.92 -16.08 8.83
C PHE A 53 11.53 -17.46 8.50
N GLY A 54 11.89 -18.23 9.54
CA GLY A 54 12.60 -19.50 9.43
C GLY A 54 14.09 -19.39 9.74
N ALA A 55 14.53 -18.33 10.44
CA ALA A 55 15.89 -18.23 10.95
C ALA A 55 16.11 -19.13 12.18
N LYS A 56 15.04 -19.36 12.95
CA LYS A 56 14.98 -20.30 14.07
C LYS A 56 13.79 -21.26 13.86
N PRO A 57 13.77 -22.44 14.48
CA PRO A 57 12.57 -23.29 14.48
C PRO A 57 11.33 -22.52 14.94
N PHE A 58 10.19 -22.75 14.30
CA PHE A 58 8.92 -22.14 14.72
C PHE A 58 8.46 -22.74 16.05
N HIS A 59 7.95 -21.91 16.96
CA HIS A 59 7.43 -22.36 18.24
C HIS A 59 6.18 -23.26 18.07
N PHE A 60 5.34 -22.91 17.09
CA PHE A 60 4.14 -23.67 16.72
C PHE A 60 4.16 -23.96 15.22
N PRO A 61 4.87 -25.01 14.76
CA PRO A 61 4.86 -25.38 13.34
C PRO A 61 3.50 -25.98 12.97
N PRO A 62 2.99 -25.71 11.76
CA PRO A 62 1.72 -26.29 11.31
C PRO A 62 1.88 -27.82 11.10
N PRO A 63 0.79 -28.61 11.22
CA PRO A 63 0.82 -30.07 11.11
C PRO A 63 0.88 -30.57 9.65
N LEU A 64 1.59 -29.86 8.78
CA LEU A 64 1.74 -30.13 7.36
C LEU A 64 3.13 -29.76 6.88
N GLN A 65 3.55 -30.27 5.73
CA GLN A 65 4.83 -29.86 5.13
C GLN A 65 4.72 -28.40 4.67
N PHE A 66 5.64 -27.55 5.14
CA PHE A 66 5.67 -26.13 4.82
C PHE A 66 7.06 -25.70 4.35
N LYS A 67 7.10 -24.55 3.70
CA LYS A 67 8.31 -23.86 3.24
C LYS A 67 8.45 -22.56 4.04
N THR A 68 9.66 -22.18 4.40
CA THR A 68 9.90 -20.92 5.12
C THR A 68 10.25 -19.78 4.16
N PHE A 69 9.99 -18.54 4.60
CA PHE A 69 10.38 -17.35 3.85
C PHE A 69 11.89 -17.30 3.62
N ASN A 70 12.71 -17.67 4.60
CA ASN A 70 14.17 -17.65 4.41
C ASN A 70 14.69 -18.74 3.44
N GLN A 71 13.91 -19.78 3.17
CA GLN A 71 14.28 -20.84 2.22
C GLN A 71 13.96 -20.48 0.77
N PHE A 72 12.87 -19.74 0.53
CA PHE A 72 12.34 -19.50 -0.84
C PHE A 72 12.08 -18.02 -1.16
N GLY A 73 12.06 -17.15 -0.16
CA GLY A 73 11.96 -15.71 -0.32
C GLY A 73 13.29 -15.16 -0.79
N TYR A 74 13.26 -14.45 -1.92
CA TYR A 74 14.41 -13.74 -2.45
C TYR A 74 14.15 -12.24 -2.38
N LEU A 75 15.11 -11.51 -1.83
CA LEU A 75 15.19 -10.06 -1.89
C LEU A 75 16.53 -9.69 -2.52
N ARG A 76 16.51 -8.77 -3.47
CA ARG A 76 17.70 -8.16 -4.06
C ARG A 76 18.46 -7.39 -2.97
N PRO A 77 19.79 -7.23 -3.09
CA PRO A 77 20.58 -6.49 -2.10
C PRO A 77 20.02 -5.10 -1.80
N GLU A 78 19.48 -4.42 -2.81
CA GLU A 78 18.89 -3.09 -2.70
C GLU A 78 17.60 -3.09 -1.86
N GLU A 79 16.81 -4.16 -1.94
CA GLU A 79 15.54 -4.34 -1.21
C GLU A 79 15.76 -4.68 0.28
N LYS A 80 16.97 -5.13 0.65
CA LYS A 80 17.35 -5.42 2.04
C LYS A 80 17.77 -4.17 2.82
N ILE A 81 17.98 -3.04 2.13
CA ILE A 81 18.46 -1.80 2.75
C ILE A 81 17.29 -1.09 3.44
N VAL A 82 17.20 -1.23 4.76
CA VAL A 82 16.29 -0.43 5.57
C VAL A 82 16.97 0.91 5.89
N LEU A 83 16.61 1.95 5.14
CA LEU A 83 17.16 3.29 5.35
C LEU A 83 16.60 3.94 6.63
N PRO A 84 17.45 4.59 7.44
CA PRO A 84 16.99 5.46 8.53
C PRO A 84 16.01 6.50 8.02
N ARG A 85 15.00 6.83 8.84
CA ARG A 85 13.90 7.74 8.45
C ARG A 85 14.39 9.04 7.81
N HIS A 86 15.44 9.67 8.34
CA HIS A 86 16.00 10.92 7.79
C HIS A 86 16.58 10.73 6.38
N LYS A 87 17.29 9.62 6.12
CA LYS A 87 17.84 9.31 4.79
C LYS A 87 16.72 8.95 3.81
N LYS A 88 15.71 8.20 4.26
CA LYS A 88 14.53 7.87 3.46
C LYS A 88 13.75 9.13 3.05
N MET A 89 13.52 10.06 3.99
CA MET A 89 12.87 11.34 3.69
C MET A 89 13.69 12.20 2.73
N ALA A 90 15.02 12.25 2.90
CA ALA A 90 15.89 13.00 1.98
C ALA A 90 15.85 12.44 0.55
N LEU A 91 15.80 11.12 0.38
CA LEU A 91 15.62 10.49 -0.94
C LEU A 91 14.22 10.71 -1.51
N MET A 92 13.16 10.63 -0.70
CA MET A 92 11.80 10.94 -1.14
C MET A 92 11.68 12.39 -1.64
N ASN A 93 12.37 13.34 -0.99
CA ASN A 93 12.42 14.73 -1.44
C ASN A 93 13.24 14.93 -2.75
N GLN A 94 14.05 13.95 -3.17
CA GLN A 94 14.76 13.97 -4.45
C GLN A 94 13.90 13.40 -5.60
N PHE A 95 12.91 12.58 -5.30
CA PHE A 95 11.88 12.22 -6.28
C PHE A 95 10.94 13.40 -6.39
N VAL A 96 11.11 14.20 -7.44
CA VAL A 96 10.06 15.12 -7.91
C VAL A 96 8.93 14.23 -8.42
N VAL A 97 8.06 13.81 -7.51
CA VAL A 97 6.77 13.22 -7.86
C VAL A 97 6.00 14.34 -8.54
N SER A 98 5.52 14.10 -9.76
CA SER A 98 4.71 15.09 -10.45
C SER A 98 3.44 15.35 -9.62
N ASP A 99 3.01 16.62 -9.52
CA ASP A 99 1.85 17.01 -8.69
C ASP A 99 0.54 16.28 -9.11
N ASP A 100 0.52 15.70 -10.31
CA ASP A 100 -0.56 14.92 -10.88
C ASP A 100 -0.40 13.39 -10.69
N ALA A 101 0.57 12.91 -9.91
CA ALA A 101 0.73 11.48 -9.66
C ALA A 101 -0.32 10.92 -8.67
N CYS A 102 -0.64 9.63 -8.85
CA CYS A 102 -1.51 8.88 -7.96
C CYS A 102 -0.90 8.80 -6.56
N THR A 103 -1.67 9.20 -5.55
CA THR A 103 -1.27 9.22 -4.14
C THR A 103 -1.11 7.84 -3.51
N LEU A 104 -1.48 6.77 -4.23
CA LEU A 104 -1.38 5.39 -3.74
C LEU A 104 -0.16 4.66 -4.31
N CYS A 105 0.00 4.66 -5.65
CA CYS A 105 1.13 3.99 -6.28
C CYS A 105 2.32 4.92 -6.57
N PHE A 106 2.10 6.23 -6.71
CA PHE A 106 3.11 7.20 -7.18
C PHE A 106 3.71 6.90 -8.57
N ASP A 107 3.13 5.93 -9.30
CA ASP A 107 3.64 5.44 -10.59
C ASP A 107 2.81 5.93 -11.80
N HIS A 108 1.54 6.27 -11.58
CA HIS A 108 0.58 6.63 -12.64
C HIS A 108 -0.10 7.95 -12.35
N ILE A 109 -0.57 8.64 -13.39
CA ILE A 109 -1.31 9.90 -13.25
C ILE A 109 -2.63 9.66 -12.48
N ALA A 110 -2.97 10.59 -11.59
CA ALA A 110 -4.20 10.63 -10.84
C ALA A 110 -5.38 11.06 -11.73
N ASP A 111 -5.78 10.17 -12.62
CA ASP A 111 -6.81 10.41 -13.64
C ASP A 111 -8.23 10.01 -13.19
N THR A 112 -8.45 9.61 -11.95
CA THR A 112 -9.74 9.03 -11.51
C THR A 112 -10.35 9.79 -10.33
N GLN A 113 -11.65 10.07 -10.44
CA GLN A 113 -12.49 10.64 -9.40
C GLN A 113 -13.47 9.60 -8.86
N LEU A 114 -13.60 9.55 -7.53
CA LEU A 114 -14.57 8.73 -6.84
C LEU A 114 -15.89 9.51 -6.73
N LEU A 115 -16.96 9.03 -7.39
CA LEU A 115 -18.25 9.71 -7.35
C LEU A 115 -18.92 9.59 -5.97
N HIS A 116 -19.89 10.49 -5.71
CA HIS A 116 -20.57 10.73 -4.42
C HIS A 116 -19.73 11.34 -3.30
N CYS A 117 -18.42 11.08 -3.26
CA CYS A 117 -17.51 11.77 -2.36
C CYS A 117 -16.65 12.85 -3.04
N GLY A 118 -16.52 12.79 -4.37
CA GLY A 118 -15.83 13.79 -5.18
C GLY A 118 -14.30 13.78 -5.08
N HIS A 119 -13.73 12.92 -4.24
CA HIS A 119 -12.29 12.86 -4.01
C HIS A 119 -11.53 12.34 -5.24
N ARG A 120 -10.38 12.97 -5.50
CA ARG A 120 -9.43 12.69 -6.57
C ARG A 120 -8.06 12.29 -5.99
N GLY A 121 -7.07 12.05 -6.84
CA GLY A 121 -5.71 11.69 -6.42
C GLY A 121 -5.37 10.21 -6.62
N PHE A 122 -6.16 9.49 -7.43
CA PHE A 122 -6.00 8.07 -7.67
C PHE A 122 -5.93 7.80 -9.18
N CYS A 123 -5.07 6.90 -9.61
CA CYS A 123 -5.13 6.35 -10.96
C CYS A 123 -6.25 5.30 -11.03
N GLU A 124 -6.71 4.99 -12.25
CA GLU A 124 -7.75 3.99 -12.48
C GLU A 124 -7.46 2.64 -11.81
N VAL A 125 -6.22 2.15 -11.96
CA VAL A 125 -5.80 0.84 -11.44
C VAL A 125 -5.95 0.77 -9.92
N CYS A 126 -5.48 1.80 -9.21
CA CYS A 126 -5.62 1.86 -7.76
C CYS A 126 -7.06 2.09 -7.34
N ALA A 127 -7.82 2.93 -8.07
CA ALA A 127 -9.21 3.21 -7.74
C ALA A 127 -10.10 1.95 -7.82
N LEU A 128 -9.85 1.05 -8.77
CA LEU A 128 -10.58 -0.21 -8.92
C LEU A 128 -10.38 -1.19 -7.76
N GLN A 129 -9.27 -1.07 -7.04
CA GLN A 129 -8.94 -1.93 -5.90
C GLN A 129 -9.59 -1.45 -4.58
N LEU A 130 -10.17 -0.25 -4.56
CA LEU A 130 -10.74 0.36 -3.36
C LEU A 130 -12.22 0.06 -3.25
N GLU A 131 -12.70 -0.35 -2.08
CA GLU A 131 -14.15 -0.44 -1.77
C GLU A 131 -14.67 0.84 -1.09
N LYS A 132 -13.79 1.51 -0.33
CA LYS A 132 -14.09 2.73 0.44
C LYS A 132 -13.07 3.81 0.13
N CYS A 133 -13.53 5.06 0.11
CA CYS A 133 -12.69 6.21 -0.14
C CYS A 133 -11.59 6.33 0.94
N PRO A 134 -10.29 6.40 0.60
CA PRO A 134 -9.21 6.54 1.58
C PRO A 134 -9.28 7.84 2.39
N ILE A 135 -9.91 8.88 1.82
CA ILE A 135 -9.98 10.22 2.42
C ILE A 135 -11.15 10.33 3.41
N CYS A 136 -12.36 9.94 2.99
CA CYS A 136 -13.58 10.13 3.80
C CYS A 136 -14.27 8.85 4.23
N ARG A 137 -13.72 7.67 3.88
CA ARG A 137 -14.20 6.33 4.26
C ARG A 137 -15.62 5.96 3.79
N LYS A 138 -16.26 6.79 2.95
CA LYS A 138 -17.54 6.48 2.29
C LYS A 138 -17.36 5.35 1.27
N GLU A 139 -18.40 4.55 1.07
CA GLU A 139 -18.43 3.52 0.03
C GLU A 139 -18.32 4.13 -1.36
N ILE A 140 -17.57 3.47 -2.23
CA ILE A 140 -17.33 3.94 -3.59
C ILE A 140 -18.25 3.19 -4.54
N LEU A 141 -19.35 3.84 -4.91
CA LEU A 141 -20.35 3.26 -5.82
C LEU A 141 -19.90 3.38 -7.29
N GLU A 142 -19.27 4.49 -7.66
CA GLU A 142 -18.92 4.78 -9.05
C GLU A 142 -17.59 5.52 -9.17
N ARG A 143 -16.87 5.31 -10.28
CA ARG A 143 -15.54 5.87 -10.57
C ARG A 143 -15.57 6.44 -11.98
N VAL A 144 -15.06 7.66 -12.14
CA VAL A 144 -15.00 8.34 -13.43
C VAL A 144 -13.58 8.77 -13.72
N ARG A 145 -13.12 8.49 -14.94
CA ARG A 145 -11.87 9.05 -15.45
C ARG A 145 -12.05 10.52 -15.80
N CYS A 146 -11.24 11.37 -15.21
CA CYS A 146 -11.16 12.78 -15.53
C CYS A 146 -10.00 12.97 -16.52
N HIS A 147 -10.30 13.19 -17.79
CA HIS A 147 -9.28 13.67 -18.73
C HIS A 147 -8.93 15.11 -18.35
N GLY A 148 -7.65 15.41 -18.21
CA GLY A 148 -7.17 16.69 -17.71
C GLY A 148 -7.48 17.83 -18.69
N ASP A 149 -8.48 18.65 -18.38
CA ASP A 149 -8.55 20.00 -18.93
C ASP A 149 -7.66 20.92 -18.09
N VAL A 150 -6.54 21.30 -18.70
CA VAL A 150 -5.69 22.41 -18.26
C VAL A 150 -6.45 23.72 -18.46
N SER A 151 -7.31 24.11 -17.52
CA SER A 151 -7.75 25.51 -17.39
C SER A 151 -8.55 25.74 -16.11
N SER A 152 -7.84 26.20 -15.07
CA SER A 152 -8.43 27.04 -14.03
C SER A 152 -7.39 28.08 -13.65
N GLN A 153 -7.21 29.05 -14.56
CA GLN A 153 -6.60 30.33 -14.20
C GLN A 153 -7.40 30.91 -13.03
N MET A 154 -6.77 31.06 -11.87
CA MET A 154 -7.21 32.04 -10.89
C MET A 154 -7.05 33.42 -11.53
N PRO A 155 -8.02 34.34 -11.42
CA PRO A 155 -7.82 35.69 -11.91
C PRO A 155 -6.75 36.36 -11.04
N VAL A 156 -5.57 36.56 -11.61
CA VAL A 156 -4.54 37.42 -11.03
C VAL A 156 -5.05 38.85 -11.14
N GLN A 157 -5.41 39.45 -10.01
CA GLN A 157 -5.70 40.88 -9.94
C GLN A 157 -4.46 41.66 -10.38
N SER A 158 -4.57 42.34 -11.52
CA SER A 158 -3.54 43.22 -12.07
C SER A 158 -3.34 44.43 -11.16
N LEU A 159 -2.18 44.49 -10.49
CA LEU A 159 -1.65 45.72 -9.90
C LEU A 159 -1.23 46.66 -11.04
N ILE A 160 -1.89 47.80 -11.15
CA ILE A 160 -1.54 48.89 -12.07
C ILE A 160 -0.32 49.62 -11.50
N PRO A 161 0.74 49.89 -12.28
CA PRO A 161 1.82 50.77 -11.87
C PRO A 161 1.43 52.23 -12.19
N THR A 162 1.27 53.08 -11.18
CA THR A 162 1.31 54.54 -11.38
C THR A 162 2.75 55.03 -11.27
N ALA A 163 3.12 55.78 -12.30
CA ALA A 163 4.44 56.27 -12.61
C ALA A 163 5.02 57.22 -11.56
N ALA A 164 6.35 57.18 -11.46
CA ALA A 164 7.16 58.24 -10.89
C ALA A 164 7.10 59.49 -11.76
N VAL A 165 6.75 60.63 -11.16
CA VAL A 165 7.28 61.97 -11.45
C VAL A 165 7.37 62.71 -10.12
#